data_AF-A0A6L6L8Q0-F1
#
_entry.id   AF-A0A6L6L8Q0-F1
#
_cell.length_a   1.000
_cell.length_b   1.000
_cell.length_c   1.000
_cell.angle_alpha   90.00
_cell.angle_beta   90.00
_cell.angle_gamma   90.00
#
_symmetry.space_group_name_H-M   'P 1'
#
loop_
_entity.id
_entity.type
_entity.pdbx_description
1 polymer ?
#
loop_
_entity_poly.entity_id
_entity_poly.type
_entity_poly.pdbx_seq_one_letter_code
_entity_poly.pdbx_strand_id
1 'polypeptide(L)' 'LWDYVNWYNHHRIHSSLGYQTPVQYLENNLKKFV' A
#
# COMPACT_ATOMS: atom_id res chain seq x y z
N LEU A 1 -12.60 7.98 -11.59
CA LEU A 1 -12.08 8.45 -10.27
C LEU A 1 -11.71 7.27 -9.37
N TRP A 2 -12.55 6.23 -9.31
CA TRP A 2 -12.32 5.03 -8.51
C TRP A 2 -11.07 4.24 -8.94
N ASP A 3 -10.78 4.15 -10.24
CA ASP A 3 -9.57 3.48 -10.75
C ASP A 3 -8.26 4.14 -10.29
N TYR A 4 -8.24 5.46 -10.18
CA TYR A 4 -7.08 6.19 -9.66
C TYR A 4 -6.86 5.89 -8.18
N VAL A 5 -7.94 5.85 -7.39
CA VAL A 5 -7.88 5.53 -5.96
C VAL A 5 -7.38 4.10 -5.75
N ASN A 6 -7.85 3.14 -6.55
CA ASN A 6 -7.36 1.76 -6.48
C ASN A 6 -5.91 1.63 -6.90
N TRP A 7 -5.50 2.30 -7.98
CA TRP A 7 -4.11 2.30 -8.41
C TRP A 7 -3.21 2.91 -7.34
N TYR A 8 -3.59 4.05 -6.74
CA TYR A 8 -2.83 4.70 -5.67
C TYR A 8 -2.68 3.81 -4.42
N ASN A 9 -3.74 3.11 -4.02
CA ASN A 9 -3.76 2.31 -2.81
C ASN A 9 -3.13 0.91 -2.97
N HIS A 10 -3.15 0.33 -4.17
CA HIS A 10 -2.73 -1.07 -4.40
C HIS A 10 -1.54 -1.23 -5.36
N HIS A 11 -1.44 -0.41 -6.40
CA HIS A 11 -0.52 -0.65 -7.52
C HIS A 11 0.51 0.48 -7.73
N ARG A 12 0.58 1.45 -6.80
CA ARG A 12 1.40 2.63 -6.96
C ARG A 12 2.89 2.29 -6.90
N ILE A 13 3.51 2.22 -8.07
CA ILE A 13 4.95 1.98 -8.23
C ILE A 13 5.70 3.24 -7.76
N HIS A 14 6.60 3.09 -6.81
CA HIS A 14 7.49 4.15 -6.36
C HIS A 14 8.95 3.81 -6.61
N SER A 15 9.74 4.83 -6.90
CA SER A 15 11.19 4.74 -7.07
C SER A 15 11.96 4.63 -5.75
N SER A 16 11.30 4.41 -4.61
CA SER A 16 11.93 4.34 -3.28
C SER A 16 12.08 2.88 -2.83
N LEU A 17 13.29 2.53 -2.39
CA LEU A 17 13.61 1.20 -1.88
C LEU A 17 12.87 0.97 -0.55
N GLY A 18 12.01 -0.05 -0.51
CA GLY A 18 11.22 -0.41 0.68
C GLY A 18 9.88 0.31 0.79
N TYR A 19 9.42 1.00 -0.26
CA TYR A 19 8.08 1.57 -0.25
C TYR A 19 7.01 0.48 -0.13
N GLN A 20 6.03 0.72 0.74
CA GLN A 20 4.84 -0.11 0.91
C GLN A 20 3.62 0.71 0.55
N THR A 21 2.69 0.12 -0.18
CA THR A 21 1.41 0.78 -0.46
C THR A 21 0.61 0.95 0.83
N PRO A 22 -0.32 1.92 0.90
CA PRO A 22 -1.14 2.13 2.11
C PRO A 22 -1.84 0.84 2.59
N VAL A 23 -2.30 0.01 1.66
CA VAL A 23 -2.93 -1.29 1.97
C VAL A 23 -1.92 -2.27 2.54
N GLN A 24 -0.73 -2.40 1.93
CA GLN A 24 0.34 -3.25 2.44
C GLN A 24 0.83 -2.80 3.82
N TYR A 25 0.92 -1.50 4.06
CA TYR A 25 1.26 -0.96 5.38
C TYR A 25 0.22 -1.37 6.41
N LEU A 26 -1.07 -1.21 6.11
CA LEU A 26 -2.14 -1.63 7.01
C LEU A 26 -2.09 -3.13 7.32
N GLU A 27 -1.95 -3.98 6.31
CA GLU A 27 -1.82 -5.43 6.48
C GLU A 27 -0.60 -5.81 7.34
N ASN A 28 0.55 -5.19 7.10
CA ASN A 28 1.76 -5.44 7.89
C ASN A 28 1.61 -4.99 9.34
N ASN A 29 0.93 -3.86 9.58
CA ASN A 29 0.64 -3.41 10.94
C ASN A 29 -0.32 -4.36 11.63
N LEU A 30 -1.40 -4.79 10.98
CA LEU A 30 -2.35 -5.77 11.55
C LEU A 30 -1.67 -7.10 11.89
N LYS A 31 -0.76 -7.59 11.04
CA LYS A 31 0.05 -8.80 11.33
C LYS A 31 1.04 -8.61 12.47
N LYS A 32 1.47 -7.39 12.77
CA LYS A 32 2.38 -7.11 13.90
C LYS A 32 1.66 -7.20 15.25
N PHE A 33 0.34 -7.08 15.26
CA PHE A 33 -0.50 -7.13 16.46
C PHE A 33 -1.23 -8.47 16.67
N VAL A 34 -1.02 -9.45 15.78
CA VAL A 34 -1.46 -10.85 15.92
C VAL A 34 -0.28 -11.71 16.32
#